data_AF-A0A1M5BSN8-F1
#
_entry.id   AF-A0A1M5BSN8-F1
#
_cell.length_a   1.000
_cell.length_b   1.000
_cell.length_c   1.000
_cell.angle_alpha   90.00
_cell.angle_beta   90.00
_cell.angle_gamma   90.00
#
_symmetry.space_group_name_H-M   'P 1'
#
loop_
_entity.id
_entity.type
_entity.pdbx_description
1 polymer ?
#
loop_
_entity_poly.entity_id
_entity_poly.type
_entity_poly.pdbx_seq_one_letter_code
_entity_poly.pdbx_strand_id
1 'polypeptide(L)'
;MKLFYTLILCLCAGFVYSQTEQQTTVADGDYIFKKATFTVLNYDGQSIVDTHDIDDPKMLDKTEIFYYNVFLEATIYNGFLQSCVLPDQQPYSVKDGGGGLIPAKEYEKDEKAGDIELQLAPYSFSAKGNELTFIVCYLYGDSRYSFPLEGKLTLVLTKQ
;
A
#
# COMPACT_ATOMS: atom_id res chain seq x y z
N MET A 1 24.01 5.14 -31.39
CA MET A 1 22.82 5.51 -30.59
C MET A 1 22.83 4.71 -29.28
N LYS A 2 23.64 5.13 -28.29
CA LYS A 2 23.91 4.36 -27.05
C LYS A 2 23.87 5.22 -25.78
N LEU A 3 23.19 6.36 -25.80
CA LEU A 3 23.18 7.31 -24.66
C LEU A 3 21.79 7.62 -24.10
N PHE A 4 20.74 6.89 -24.51
CA PHE A 4 19.37 7.14 -24.02
C PHE A 4 18.83 6.09 -23.03
N TYR A 5 19.55 4.99 -22.79
CA TYR A 5 19.07 3.92 -21.89
C TYR A 5 19.53 4.05 -20.44
N THR A 6 20.47 4.95 -20.13
CA THR A 6 20.95 5.18 -18.76
C THR A 6 20.12 6.18 -17.96
N LEU A 7 19.19 6.91 -18.59
CA LEU A 7 18.40 7.96 -17.93
C LEU A 7 17.05 7.48 -17.38
N ILE A 8 16.58 6.29 -17.81
CA ILE A 8 15.30 5.72 -17.34
C ILE A 8 15.48 4.92 -16.04
N LEU A 9 16.69 4.44 -15.74
CA LEU A 9 16.97 3.65 -14.53
C LEU A 9 17.18 4.49 -13.26
N CYS A 10 17.32 5.81 -13.36
CA CYS A 10 17.41 6.71 -12.19
C CYS A 10 16.05 7.25 -11.70
N LEU A 11 14.98 7.15 -12.49
CA LEU A 11 13.66 7.65 -12.09
C LEU A 11 12.90 6.67 -11.18
N CYS A 12 13.23 5.37 -11.20
CA CYS A 12 12.65 4.41 -10.27
C CYS A 12 13.38 4.35 -8.91
N ALA A 13 14.62 4.83 -8.83
CA ALA A 13 15.39 4.86 -7.58
C ALA A 13 14.96 6.03 -6.65
N GLY A 14 14.27 7.04 -7.17
CA GLY A 14 13.81 8.20 -6.40
C GLY A 14 12.51 7.96 -5.60
N PHE A 15 11.70 6.97 -5.98
CA PHE A 15 10.43 6.67 -5.29
C PHE A 15 10.61 5.76 -4.07
N VAL A 16 11.79 5.17 -3.89
CA VAL A 16 12.08 4.29 -2.73
C VAL A 16 12.44 5.09 -1.47
N TYR A 17 12.73 6.40 -1.58
CA TYR A 17 13.22 7.21 -0.46
C TYR A 17 12.55 8.58 -0.30
N SER A 18 11.29 8.74 -0.72
CA SER A 18 10.52 9.94 -0.37
C SER A 18 9.38 9.60 0.58
N GLN A 19 9.71 8.99 1.71
CA GLN A 19 9.03 9.37 2.95
C GLN A 19 9.49 10.80 3.26
N THR A 20 8.90 11.76 2.56
CA THR A 20 9.16 13.17 2.81
C THR A 20 8.79 13.40 4.26
N GLU A 21 9.78 13.74 5.09
CA GLU A 21 9.62 14.12 6.49
C GLU A 21 8.70 15.35 6.59
N GLN A 22 7.39 15.19 6.45
CA GLN A 22 6.44 16.06 7.10
C GLN A 22 6.26 15.50 8.50
N GLN A 23 7.22 15.87 9.34
CA GLN A 23 7.22 15.64 10.77
C GLN A 23 6.01 16.37 11.37
N THR A 24 4.87 15.69 11.39
CA THR A 24 3.73 16.05 12.23
C THR A 24 3.47 14.89 13.16
N THR A 25 3.84 15.06 14.43
CA THR A 25 3.40 14.26 15.60
C THR A 25 1.88 14.07 15.68
N VAL A 26 1.11 14.73 14.81
CA VAL A 26 -0.34 14.64 14.65
C VAL A 26 -0.79 13.28 14.09
N ALA A 27 0.08 12.56 13.37
CA ALA A 27 -0.27 11.29 12.74
C ALA A 27 -0.18 10.08 13.67
N ASP A 28 0.46 10.17 14.84
CA ASP A 28 0.68 9.00 15.70
C ASP A 28 -0.62 8.46 16.29
N GLY A 29 -0.74 7.14 16.34
CA GLY A 29 -1.87 6.43 16.92
C GLY A 29 -2.27 5.18 16.13
N ASP A 30 -3.32 4.54 16.63
CA ASP A 30 -3.92 3.36 16.03
C ASP A 30 -5.10 3.76 15.15
N TYR A 31 -5.15 3.18 13.96
CA TYR A 31 -6.14 3.46 12.94
C TYR A 31 -6.79 2.17 12.48
N ILE A 32 -8.10 2.21 12.23
CA ILE A 32 -8.90 1.11 11.72
C ILE A 32 -9.44 1.40 10.34
N PHE A 33 -9.61 0.35 9.54
CA PHE A 33 -10.17 0.43 8.21
C PHE A 33 -11.49 1.20 8.17
N LYS A 34 -11.58 2.13 7.23
CA LYS A 34 -12.82 2.86 6.94
C LYS A 34 -13.30 2.61 5.52
N LYS A 35 -12.39 2.70 4.54
CA LYS A 35 -12.73 2.51 3.11
C LYS A 35 -11.47 2.23 2.29
N ALA A 36 -11.57 1.37 1.29
CA ALA A 36 -10.64 1.30 0.18
C ALA A 36 -11.35 1.66 -1.13
N THR A 37 -10.64 2.34 -2.02
CA THR A 37 -11.11 2.66 -3.37
C THR A 37 -10.00 2.29 -4.35
N PHE A 38 -10.29 1.37 -5.27
CA PHE A 38 -9.39 1.01 -6.35
C PHE A 38 -9.89 1.65 -7.66
N THR A 39 -9.11 2.58 -8.19
CA THR A 39 -9.41 3.25 -9.47
C THR A 39 -8.48 2.73 -10.55
N VAL A 40 -9.04 2.35 -11.69
CA VAL A 40 -8.27 1.94 -12.87
C VAL A 40 -8.30 3.07 -13.88
N LEU A 41 -7.13 3.50 -14.31
CA LEU A 41 -6.91 4.58 -15.26
C LEU A 41 -6.29 4.03 -16.55
N ASN A 42 -6.64 4.63 -17.68
CA ASN A 42 -5.77 4.58 -18.85
C ASN A 42 -4.50 5.35 -18.51
N TYR A 43 -3.35 4.67 -18.48
CA TYR A 43 -2.10 5.30 -18.08
C TYR A 43 -1.71 6.48 -18.99
N ASP A 44 -1.95 6.37 -20.30
CA ASP A 44 -1.56 7.39 -21.29
C ASP A 44 -2.48 8.61 -21.24
N GLY A 45 -3.79 8.37 -21.12
CA GLY A 45 -4.84 9.41 -21.19
C GLY A 45 -5.34 9.90 -19.84
N GLN A 46 -4.96 9.24 -18.74
CA GLN A 46 -5.40 9.49 -17.37
C GLN A 46 -6.93 9.49 -17.18
N SER A 47 -7.66 8.89 -18.13
CA SER A 47 -9.11 8.71 -18.07
C SER A 47 -9.46 7.50 -17.21
N ILE A 48 -10.46 7.63 -16.35
CA ILE A 48 -10.98 6.52 -15.53
C ILE A 48 -11.61 5.47 -16.44
N VAL A 49 -11.15 4.24 -16.28
CA VAL A 49 -11.67 3.03 -16.93
C VAL A 49 -12.66 2.34 -16.01
N ASP A 50 -12.32 2.23 -14.73
CA ASP A 50 -13.16 1.56 -13.72
C ASP A 50 -12.88 2.13 -12.31
N THR A 51 -13.83 1.96 -11.41
CA THR A 51 -13.66 2.29 -9.98
C THR A 51 -14.44 1.32 -9.12
N HIS A 52 -13.75 0.74 -8.15
CA HIS A 52 -14.31 -0.16 -7.16
C HIS A 52 -14.15 0.43 -5.77
N ASP A 53 -15.25 0.53 -5.03
CA ASP A 53 -15.29 1.00 -3.65
C ASP A 53 -15.57 -0.18 -2.71
N ILE A 54 -14.80 -0.24 -1.62
CA ILE A 54 -14.87 -1.27 -0.58
C ILE A 54 -15.02 -0.56 0.76
N ASP A 55 -16.18 -0.69 1.39
CA ASP A 55 -16.49 -0.15 2.73
C ASP A 55 -16.60 -1.24 3.80
N ASP A 56 -16.75 -2.50 3.41
CA ASP A 56 -16.64 -3.68 4.26
C ASP A 56 -15.42 -4.52 3.86
N PRO A 57 -14.42 -4.72 4.76
CA PRO A 57 -13.27 -5.60 4.50
C PRO A 57 -13.63 -7.02 4.04
N LYS A 58 -14.83 -7.52 4.35
CA LYS A 58 -15.30 -8.84 3.91
C LYS A 58 -15.52 -8.92 2.40
N MET A 59 -15.62 -7.79 1.72
CA MET A 59 -15.77 -7.74 0.25
C MET A 59 -14.44 -7.83 -0.48
N LEU A 60 -13.30 -7.82 0.22
CA LEU A 60 -11.97 -7.96 -0.39
C LEU A 60 -11.81 -9.33 -1.05
N ASP A 61 -11.44 -9.33 -2.33
CA ASP A 61 -11.14 -10.53 -3.09
C ASP A 61 -9.63 -10.82 -3.05
N LYS A 62 -9.27 -12.03 -2.61
CA LYS A 62 -7.88 -12.51 -2.53
C LYS A 62 -7.16 -12.57 -3.87
N THR A 63 -7.91 -12.57 -4.98
CA THR A 63 -7.35 -12.58 -6.34
C THR A 63 -6.97 -11.19 -6.83
N GLU A 64 -7.41 -10.13 -6.15
CA GLU A 64 -7.09 -8.76 -6.52
C GLU A 64 -5.64 -8.43 -6.19
N ILE A 65 -4.97 -7.76 -7.15
CA ILE A 65 -3.53 -7.42 -7.04
C ILE A 65 -3.20 -6.54 -5.83
N PHE A 66 -4.20 -5.81 -5.33
CA PHE A 66 -4.05 -4.87 -4.23
C PHE A 66 -4.39 -5.47 -2.86
N TYR A 67 -4.85 -6.73 -2.79
CA TYR A 67 -5.31 -7.39 -1.57
C TYR A 67 -4.34 -7.21 -0.39
N TYR A 68 -3.05 -7.55 -0.57
CA TYR A 68 -2.04 -7.45 0.50
C TYR A 68 -1.59 -6.02 0.85
N ASN A 69 -2.15 -5.00 0.22
CA ASN A 69 -1.89 -3.59 0.53
C ASN A 69 -3.09 -2.89 1.16
N VAL A 70 -4.15 -3.63 1.51
CA VAL A 70 -5.29 -3.11 2.26
C VAL A 70 -5.06 -3.36 3.75
N PHE A 71 -4.78 -2.30 4.50
CA PHE A 71 -4.62 -2.39 5.96
C PHE A 71 -5.98 -2.39 6.64
N LEU A 72 -6.24 -3.45 7.41
CA LEU A 72 -7.39 -3.53 8.31
C LEU A 72 -7.18 -2.66 9.54
N GLU A 73 -5.94 -2.66 10.04
CA GLU A 73 -5.48 -1.81 11.12
C GLU A 73 -4.08 -1.32 10.80
N ALA A 74 -3.72 -0.12 11.27
CA ALA A 74 -2.39 0.45 11.13
C ALA A 74 -2.02 1.27 12.36
N THR A 75 -0.79 1.09 12.85
CA THR A 75 -0.22 1.90 13.92
C THR A 75 0.85 2.81 13.33
N ILE A 76 0.67 4.11 13.50
CA ILE A 76 1.67 5.12 13.15
C ILE A 76 2.40 5.54 14.43
N TYR A 77 3.72 5.54 14.39
CA TYR A 77 4.56 5.98 15.50
C TYR A 77 5.75 6.80 14.99
N ASN A 78 5.99 7.95 15.62
CA ASN A 78 6.97 8.94 15.18
C ASN A 78 6.84 9.30 13.69
N GLY A 79 5.61 9.32 13.16
CA GLY A 79 5.36 9.63 11.75
C GLY A 79 5.75 8.51 10.77
N PHE A 80 5.88 7.26 11.22
CA PHE A 80 6.13 6.10 10.36
C PHE A 80 5.11 4.99 10.61
N LEU A 81 4.78 4.21 9.58
CA LEU A 81 4.03 2.96 9.75
C LEU A 81 4.88 1.97 10.53
N GLN A 82 4.44 1.62 11.74
CA GLN A 82 5.15 0.73 12.66
C GLN A 82 4.64 -0.71 12.59
N SER A 83 3.33 -0.88 12.51
CA SER A 83 2.67 -2.19 12.42
C SER A 83 1.35 -2.06 11.67
N CYS A 84 0.87 -3.18 11.12
CA CYS A 84 -0.42 -3.27 10.46
C CYS A 84 -1.05 -4.65 10.64
N VAL A 85 -2.37 -4.72 10.43
CA VAL A 85 -3.10 -5.98 10.25
C VAL A 85 -3.53 -6.05 8.79
N LEU A 86 -3.19 -7.13 8.10
CA LEU A 86 -3.55 -7.36 6.69
C LEU A 86 -4.85 -8.15 6.57
N PRO A 87 -5.42 -8.30 5.35
CA PRO A 87 -6.73 -8.95 5.19
C PRO A 87 -6.74 -10.46 5.48
N ASP A 88 -5.56 -11.08 5.61
CA ASP A 88 -5.40 -12.43 6.17
C ASP A 88 -5.60 -12.48 7.71
N GLN A 89 -5.93 -11.35 8.33
CA GLN A 89 -6.16 -11.18 9.76
C GLN A 89 -4.91 -11.40 10.61
N GLN A 90 -3.72 -11.35 10.01
CA GLN A 90 -2.46 -11.47 10.74
C GLN A 90 -1.86 -10.10 11.02
N PRO A 91 -1.36 -9.87 12.25
CA PRO A 91 -0.59 -8.67 12.56
C PRO A 91 0.85 -8.80 12.08
N TYR A 92 1.38 -7.71 11.53
CA TYR A 92 2.73 -7.58 11.03
C TYR A 92 3.41 -6.36 11.66
N SER A 93 4.68 -6.52 12.01
CA SER A 93 5.61 -5.43 12.27
C SER A 93 6.23 -4.96 10.95
N VAL A 94 6.33 -3.64 10.78
CA VAL A 94 6.94 -3.04 9.60
C VAL A 94 8.41 -2.71 9.88
N LYS A 95 9.28 -3.04 8.92
CA LYS A 95 10.73 -2.81 8.96
C LYS A 95 11.23 -2.13 7.68
N ASP A 96 12.55 -1.92 7.63
CA ASP A 96 13.26 -1.41 6.45
C ASP A 96 12.69 -0.10 5.90
N GLY A 97 12.26 0.80 6.80
CA GLY A 97 11.73 2.10 6.43
C GLY A 97 10.37 2.01 5.72
N GLY A 98 9.52 1.04 6.06
CA GLY A 98 8.11 1.02 5.67
C GLY A 98 7.72 -0.12 4.72
N GLY A 99 8.67 -0.81 4.10
CA GLY A 99 8.35 -1.79 3.04
C GLY A 99 8.30 -3.25 3.47
N GLY A 100 9.15 -3.66 4.43
CA GLY A 100 9.27 -5.07 4.82
C GLY A 100 8.30 -5.43 5.94
N LEU A 101 7.68 -6.61 5.86
CA LEU A 101 6.77 -7.12 6.88
C LEU A 101 7.32 -8.38 7.55
N ILE A 102 7.20 -8.42 8.87
CA ILE A 102 7.48 -9.60 9.68
C ILE A 102 6.24 -9.91 10.52
N PRO A 103 5.72 -11.16 10.52
CA PRO A 103 4.65 -11.54 11.42
C PRO A 103 4.96 -11.18 12.87
N ALA A 104 4.00 -10.60 13.60
CA ALA A 104 4.19 -10.32 15.01
C ALA A 104 4.31 -11.64 15.79
N LYS A 105 5.32 -11.73 16.68
CA LYS A 105 5.80 -12.97 17.34
C LYS A 105 4.73 -13.82 18.08
N GLU A 106 3.54 -13.29 18.36
CA GLU A 106 2.45 -14.04 19.00
C GLU A 106 1.69 -14.98 18.04
N TYR A 107 1.94 -14.92 16.72
CA TYR A 107 1.25 -15.72 15.69
C TYR A 107 2.13 -16.79 15.03
N GLU A 108 3.27 -17.15 15.62
CA GLU A 108 4.01 -18.37 15.23
C GLU A 108 3.18 -19.61 15.61
N LYS A 109 2.23 -19.99 14.74
CA LYS A 109 1.68 -21.34 14.76
C LYS A 109 2.80 -22.29 14.28
N ASP A 110 3.02 -23.36 15.03
CA ASP A 110 4.02 -24.45 14.90
C ASP A 110 4.08 -25.20 13.54
N GLU A 111 3.88 -24.54 12.40
CA GLU A 111 4.07 -25.10 11.07
C GLU A 111 5.11 -24.28 10.33
N LYS A 112 6.36 -24.78 10.34
CA LYS A 112 7.48 -24.41 9.45
C LYS A 112 7.19 -23.13 8.66
N ALA A 113 7.27 -21.98 9.33
CA ALA A 113 7.25 -20.69 8.67
C ALA A 113 8.53 -20.64 7.83
N GLY A 114 8.44 -21.06 6.57
CA GLY A 114 9.42 -20.64 5.59
C GLY A 114 9.44 -19.12 5.64
N ASP A 115 10.63 -18.53 5.61
CA ASP A 115 10.91 -17.09 5.57
C ASP A 115 10.19 -16.42 4.38
N ILE A 116 8.87 -16.33 4.39
CA ILE A 116 8.11 -15.54 3.43
C ILE A 116 8.13 -14.13 3.96
N GLU A 117 9.21 -13.44 3.65
CA GLU A 117 9.31 -12.00 3.80
C GLU A 117 8.30 -11.36 2.85
N LEU A 118 7.15 -10.97 3.39
CA LEU A 118 6.14 -10.24 2.64
C LEU A 118 6.60 -8.79 2.49
N GLN A 119 6.49 -8.25 1.29
CA GLN A 119 6.87 -6.87 1.01
C GLN A 119 5.64 -6.08 0.57
N LEU A 120 5.43 -4.92 1.20
CA LEU A 120 4.43 -3.96 0.77
C LEU A 120 4.85 -3.33 -0.56
N ALA A 121 3.87 -3.06 -1.42
CA ALA A 121 4.13 -2.22 -2.57
C ALA A 121 4.50 -0.80 -2.08
N PRO A 122 5.33 -0.05 -2.83
CA PRO A 122 5.65 1.32 -2.49
C PRO A 122 4.38 2.16 -2.31
N TYR A 123 4.28 2.84 -1.17
CA TYR A 123 3.13 3.64 -0.81
C TYR A 123 3.54 5.04 -0.37
N SER A 124 2.58 5.95 -0.43
CA SER A 124 2.63 7.23 0.29
C SER A 124 1.48 7.28 1.28
N PHE A 125 1.63 8.04 2.36
CA PHE A 125 0.52 8.28 3.27
C PHE A 125 0.49 9.73 3.76
N SER A 126 -0.68 10.13 4.23
CA SER A 126 -0.90 11.43 4.88
C SER A 126 -1.95 11.29 5.97
N ALA A 127 -1.83 12.10 7.03
CA ALA A 127 -2.81 12.17 8.10
C ALA A 127 -3.48 13.56 8.10
N LYS A 128 -4.82 13.58 8.18
CA LYS A 128 -5.61 14.82 8.27
C LYS A 128 -6.76 14.63 9.24
N GLY A 129 -6.72 15.36 10.36
CA GLY A 129 -7.70 15.15 11.43
C GLY A 129 -7.59 13.73 11.99
N ASN A 130 -8.69 12.99 11.97
CA ASN A 130 -8.73 11.59 12.40
C ASN A 130 -8.52 10.59 11.25
N GLU A 131 -8.26 11.05 10.03
CA GLU A 131 -8.11 10.16 8.88
C GLU A 131 -6.65 9.97 8.50
N LEU A 132 -6.29 8.72 8.25
CA LEU A 132 -5.02 8.30 7.69
C LEU A 132 -5.28 7.75 6.28
N THR A 133 -4.69 8.38 5.27
CA THR A 133 -4.87 7.98 3.87
C THR A 133 -3.58 7.42 3.31
N PHE A 134 -3.61 6.18 2.83
CA PHE A 134 -2.56 5.55 2.05
C PHE A 134 -2.90 5.56 0.56
N ILE A 135 -1.88 5.71 -0.28
CA ILE A 135 -2.00 5.60 -1.73
C ILE A 135 -0.95 4.62 -2.23
N VAL A 136 -1.40 3.63 -3.00
CA VAL A 136 -0.55 2.65 -3.69
C VAL A 136 -0.91 2.63 -5.16
N CYS A 137 0.10 2.68 -6.03
CA CYS A 137 -0.09 2.65 -7.48
C CYS A 137 0.50 1.37 -8.07
N TYR A 138 -0.22 0.80 -9.04
CA TYR A 138 0.12 -0.43 -9.74
C TYR A 138 0.11 -0.17 -11.24
N LEU A 139 1.18 -0.54 -11.94
CA LEU A 139 1.16 -0.59 -13.40
C LEU A 139 0.91 -2.03 -13.82
N TYR A 140 -0.11 -2.25 -14.66
CA TYR A 140 -0.42 -3.58 -15.17
C TYR A 140 -1.03 -3.53 -16.57
N GLY A 141 -0.94 -4.67 -17.26
CA GLY A 141 -1.53 -4.87 -18.59
C GLY A 141 -2.77 -5.75 -18.50
N ASP A 142 -3.78 -5.43 -19.29
CA ASP A 142 -5.00 -6.22 -19.44
C ASP A 142 -5.31 -6.34 -20.95
N SER A 143 -5.47 -7.58 -21.42
CA SER A 143 -5.63 -7.88 -22.85
C SER A 143 -6.92 -7.34 -23.47
N ARG A 144 -7.87 -6.88 -22.64
CA ARG A 144 -9.09 -6.19 -23.10
C ARG A 144 -8.81 -4.78 -23.62
N TYR A 145 -7.66 -4.19 -23.24
CA TYR A 145 -7.30 -2.82 -23.59
C TYR A 145 -6.05 -2.78 -24.47
N SER A 146 -6.01 -1.84 -25.40
CA SER A 146 -4.87 -1.62 -26.30
C SER A 146 -3.84 -0.62 -25.72
N PHE A 147 -3.96 -0.28 -24.44
CA PHE A 147 -3.13 0.69 -23.73
C PHE A 147 -2.80 0.16 -22.32
N PRO A 148 -1.68 0.59 -21.70
CA PRO A 148 -1.35 0.21 -20.33
C PRO A 148 -2.35 0.80 -19.32
N LEU A 149 -2.58 0.06 -18.23
CA LEU A 149 -3.44 0.50 -17.14
C LEU A 149 -2.62 0.90 -15.91
N GLU A 150 -3.13 1.89 -15.20
CA GLU A 150 -2.66 2.26 -13.86
C GLU A 150 -3.78 2.02 -12.85
N GLY A 151 -3.53 1.15 -11.89
CA GLY A 151 -4.37 0.97 -10.72
C GLY A 151 -3.92 1.88 -9.60
N LYS A 152 -4.85 2.61 -8.99
CA LYS A 152 -4.61 3.44 -7.81
C LYS A 152 -5.50 2.95 -6.68
N LEU A 153 -4.89 2.33 -5.67
CA LEU A 153 -5.53 2.05 -4.40
C LEU A 153 -5.42 3.30 -3.52
N THR A 154 -6.56 3.82 -3.09
CA THR A 154 -6.67 4.82 -2.02
C THR A 154 -7.31 4.15 -0.81
N LEU A 155 -6.56 4.00 0.27
CA LEU A 155 -7.02 3.39 1.51
C LEU A 155 -7.17 4.48 2.56
N VAL A 156 -8.34 4.56 3.18
CA VAL A 156 -8.64 5.47 4.29
C VAL A 156 -8.88 4.65 5.54
N LEU A 157 -8.13 4.99 6.59
CA LEU A 157 -8.36 4.52 7.94
C LEU A 157 -8.77 5.68 8.84
N THR A 158 -9.50 5.37 9.91
CA THR A 158 -9.89 6.34 10.94
C THR A 158 -9.21 6.02 12.25
N LYS A 159 -8.78 7.06 12.96
CA LYS A 159 -8.18 6.95 14.28
C LYS A 159 -9.20 6.36 15.26
N GLN A 160 -8.76 5.45 16.13
CA GLN A 160 -9.54 4.91 17.25
C GLN A 160 -9.72 5.94 18.37
#